data_AF-A0A200J197-F1
#
_entry.id   AF-A0A200J197-F1
#
_cell.length_a   1.000
_cell.length_b   1.000
_cell.length_c   1.000
_cell.angle_alpha   90.00
_cell.angle_beta   90.00
_cell.angle_gamma   90.00
#
_symmetry.space_group_name_H-M   'P 1'
#
loop_
_entity.id
_entity.type
_entity.pdbx_description
1 polymer ?
#
loop_
_entity_poly.entity_id
_entity_poly.type
_entity_poly.pdbx_seq_one_letter_code
_entity_poly.pdbx_strand_id
1 'polypeptide(L)'
;MDQQERLKIEYLKKKRQFEEKEDDILFQRDQGIRDLEEVADMTHYYLKDYVPDQAFIIQAVHKLDRLKDEVYEAAQYDRKQIEREIEDLDETYYREIRILSDQELAKKESDS
;
A
#
# COMPACT_ATOMS: atom_id res chain seq x y z
N MET A 1 -12.82 31.21 -1.52
CA MET A 1 -12.98 29.77 -1.25
C MET A 1 -13.06 29.61 0.25
N ASP A 2 -14.13 28.97 0.74
CA ASP A 2 -14.37 28.78 2.17
C ASP A 2 -13.24 27.92 2.80
N GLN A 3 -13.01 28.09 4.10
CA GLN A 3 -11.95 27.37 4.82
C GLN A 3 -12.24 25.87 4.90
N GLN A 4 -13.52 25.48 5.09
CA GLN A 4 -13.92 24.07 5.10
C GLN A 4 -13.72 23.43 3.71
N GLU A 5 -14.05 24.16 2.64
CA GLU A 5 -13.86 23.70 1.26
C GLU A 5 -12.37 23.42 0.96
N ARG A 6 -11.46 24.30 1.41
CA ARG A 6 -10.01 24.11 1.25
C ARG A 6 -9.51 22.86 1.98
N LEU A 7 -9.90 22.68 3.25
CA LEU A 7 -9.53 21.49 4.01
C LEU A 7 -10.05 20.21 3.37
N LYS A 8 -11.29 20.23 2.86
CA LYS A 8 -11.87 19.09 2.16
C LYS A 8 -11.07 18.74 0.90
N ILE A 9 -10.67 19.73 0.10
CA ILE A 9 -9.87 19.51 -1.11
C ILE A 9 -8.50 18.90 -0.74
N GLU A 10 -7.83 19.44 0.27
CA GLU A 10 -6.53 18.93 0.73
C GLU A 10 -6.63 17.50 1.26
N TYR A 11 -7.66 17.23 2.08
CA TYR A 11 -7.98 15.90 2.59
C TYR A 11 -8.18 14.89 1.45
N LEU A 12 -9.07 15.20 0.50
CA LEU A 12 -9.36 14.31 -0.63
C LEU A 12 -8.13 14.07 -1.51
N LYS A 13 -7.34 15.12 -1.75
CA LYS A 13 -6.09 15.00 -2.50
C LYS A 13 -5.12 14.05 -1.81
N LYS A 14 -4.94 14.19 -0.50
CA LYS A 14 -4.00 13.37 0.26
C LYS A 14 -4.49 11.92 0.41
N LYS A 15 -5.78 11.72 0.61
CA LYS A 15 -6.41 10.39 0.61
C LYS A 15 -6.17 9.67 -0.72
N ARG A 16 -6.41 10.35 -1.84
CA ARG A 16 -6.13 9.81 -3.17
C ARG A 16 -4.65 9.43 -3.36
N GLN A 17 -3.72 10.23 -2.84
CA GLN A 17 -2.29 9.88 -2.90
C GLN A 17 -1.96 8.61 -2.12
N PHE A 18 -2.66 8.33 -1.02
CA PHE A 18 -2.51 7.07 -0.29
C PHE A 18 -3.10 5.89 -1.05
N GLU A 19 -4.27 6.05 -1.67
CA GLU A 19 -4.88 5.04 -2.55
C GLU A 19 -3.95 4.71 -3.73
N GLU A 20 -3.38 5.72 -4.40
CA GLU A 20 -2.42 5.53 -5.50
C GLU A 20 -1.16 4.79 -5.05
N LYS A 21 -0.65 5.07 -3.85
CA LYS A 21 0.50 4.33 -3.29
C LYS A 21 0.14 2.87 -2.96
N GLU A 22 -1.07 2.62 -2.48
CA GLU A 22 -1.54 1.26 -2.20
C GLU A 22 -1.59 0.43 -3.49
N ASP A 23 -2.14 1.02 -4.55
CA ASP A 23 -2.18 0.41 -5.88
C ASP A 23 -0.76 0.12 -6.42
N ASP A 24 0.18 1.06 -6.24
CA ASP A 24 1.58 0.86 -6.64
C ASP A 24 2.24 -0.31 -5.89
N ILE A 25 1.98 -0.46 -4.58
CA ILE A 25 2.49 -1.58 -3.79
C ILE A 25 1.93 -2.91 -4.31
N LEU A 26 0.63 -2.97 -4.58
CA LEU A 26 -0.01 -4.17 -5.11
C LEU A 26 0.55 -4.52 -6.49
N PHE A 27 0.74 -3.52 -7.35
CA PHE A 27 1.34 -3.70 -8.66
C PHE A 27 2.77 -4.24 -8.57
N GLN A 28 3.60 -3.67 -7.70
CA GLN A 28 4.99 -4.11 -7.50
C GLN A 28 5.07 -5.53 -6.93
N ARG A 29 4.19 -5.86 -5.97
CA ARG A 29 4.07 -7.22 -5.43
C ARG A 29 3.77 -8.22 -6.55
N ASP A 30 2.75 -7.93 -7.35
CA ASP A 30 2.32 -8.83 -8.43
C ASP A 30 3.41 -8.98 -9.50
N GLN A 31 4.12 -7.89 -9.81
CA GLN A 31 5.27 -7.95 -10.70
C GLN A 31 6.38 -8.83 -10.13
N GLY A 32 6.79 -8.62 -8.87
CA GLY A 32 7.84 -9.40 -8.24
C GLY A 32 7.52 -10.89 -8.15
N ILE A 33 6.25 -11.24 -7.87
CA ILE A 33 5.77 -12.63 -7.89
C ILE A 33 5.90 -13.24 -9.27
N ARG A 34 5.45 -12.53 -10.32
CA ARG A 34 5.56 -13.01 -11.71
C ARG A 34 7.00 -13.22 -12.13
N ASP A 35 7.90 -12.29 -11.77
CA ASP A 35 9.32 -12.41 -12.08
C ASP A 35 9.94 -13.65 -11.39
N LEU A 36 9.56 -13.92 -10.14
CA LEU A 36 9.99 -15.12 -9.42
C LEU A 36 9.45 -16.42 -10.04
N GLU A 37 8.20 -16.42 -10.50
CA GLU A 37 7.61 -17.55 -11.21
C GLU A 37 8.32 -17.82 -12.54
N GLU A 38 8.61 -16.79 -13.32
CA GLU A 38 9.36 -16.91 -14.57
C GLU A 38 10.76 -17.47 -14.31
N VAL A 39 11.45 -17.00 -13.27
CA VAL A 39 12.76 -17.53 -12.88
C VAL A 39 12.67 -18.99 -12.46
N ALA A 40 11.63 -19.39 -11.72
CA ALA A 40 11.42 -20.77 -11.31
C ALA A 40 11.19 -21.70 -12.52
N ASP A 41 10.33 -21.27 -13.44
CA ASP A 41 10.01 -21.99 -14.67
C ASP A 41 11.24 -22.15 -15.56
N MET A 42 12.00 -21.07 -15.76
CA MET A 42 13.26 -21.08 -16.52
C MET A 42 14.29 -22.00 -15.86
N THR A 43 14.45 -21.91 -14.54
CA THR A 43 15.39 -22.75 -13.77
C THR A 43 15.04 -24.22 -13.95
N HIS A 44 13.76 -24.57 -13.82
CA HIS A 44 13.32 -25.94 -14.02
C HIS A 44 13.49 -26.38 -15.48
N TYR A 45 13.01 -25.60 -16.44
CA TYR A 45 13.03 -25.93 -17.85
C TYR A 45 14.44 -26.14 -18.40
N TYR A 46 15.37 -25.24 -18.09
CA TYR A 46 16.72 -25.28 -18.64
C TYR A 46 17.67 -26.20 -17.87
N LEU A 47 17.45 -26.45 -16.57
CA LEU A 47 18.37 -27.27 -15.79
C LEU A 47 17.96 -28.73 -15.68
N LYS A 48 16.68 -29.07 -15.88
CA LYS A 48 16.18 -30.45 -15.71
C LYS A 48 16.97 -31.50 -16.51
N ASP A 49 17.45 -31.16 -17.70
CA ASP A 49 18.15 -32.09 -18.60
C ASP A 49 19.69 -32.03 -18.43
N TYR A 50 20.20 -31.04 -17.71
CA TYR A 50 21.64 -30.78 -17.56
C TYR A 50 22.17 -31.05 -16.15
N VAL A 51 21.32 -30.95 -15.12
CA VAL A 51 21.68 -31.23 -13.73
C VAL A 51 21.22 -32.64 -13.38
N PRO A 52 22.15 -33.58 -13.12
CA PRO A 52 21.80 -34.96 -12.77
C PRO A 52 21.08 -35.04 -11.42
N ASP A 53 21.42 -34.15 -10.49
CA ASP A 53 20.82 -34.08 -9.18
C ASP A 53 19.59 -33.15 -9.17
N GLN A 54 18.43 -33.76 -9.41
CA GLN A 54 17.15 -33.06 -9.37
C GLN A 54 16.83 -32.47 -7.99
N ALA A 55 17.43 -32.98 -6.90
CA ALA A 55 17.21 -32.43 -5.57
C ALA A 55 17.72 -30.99 -5.45
N PHE A 56 18.79 -30.65 -6.18
CA PHE A 56 19.30 -29.28 -6.24
C PHE A 56 18.30 -28.32 -6.91
N ILE A 57 17.69 -28.73 -8.03
CA ILE A 57 16.67 -27.93 -8.73
C ILE A 57 15.47 -27.71 -7.82
N ILE A 58 14.99 -28.76 -7.14
CA ILE A 58 13.86 -28.67 -6.20
C ILE A 58 14.17 -27.69 -5.06
N GLN A 59 15.38 -27.73 -4.50
CA GLN A 59 15.78 -26.79 -3.44
C GLN A 59 15.84 -25.35 -3.95
N ALA A 60 16.30 -25.12 -5.19
CA ALA A 60 16.30 -23.79 -5.79
C ALA A 60 14.88 -23.24 -5.97
N VAL A 61 13.96 -24.06 -6.48
CA VAL A 61 12.54 -23.69 -6.62
C VAL A 61 11.91 -23.38 -5.25
N HIS A 62 12.14 -24.23 -4.23
CA HIS A 62 11.65 -23.95 -2.88
C HIS A 62 12.20 -22.64 -2.27
N LYS A 63 13.43 -22.23 -2.63
CA LYS A 63 13.95 -20.92 -2.21
C LYS A 63 13.20 -19.78 -2.89
N LEU A 64 12.85 -19.93 -4.17
CA LEU A 64 12.05 -18.95 -4.89
C LEU A 64 10.64 -18.85 -4.28
N ASP A 65 10.03 -19.96 -3.89
CA ASP A 65 8.72 -19.94 -3.21
C ASP A 65 8.77 -19.15 -1.89
N ARG A 66 9.82 -19.33 -1.08
CA ARG A 66 10.00 -18.52 0.14
C ARG A 66 10.17 -17.03 -0.15
N LEU A 67 10.89 -16.69 -1.23
CA LEU A 67 11.02 -15.29 -1.64
C LEU A 67 9.66 -14.70 -2.05
N LYS A 68 8.75 -15.50 -2.63
CA LYS A 68 7.38 -15.04 -2.93
C LYS A 68 6.64 -14.72 -1.63
N ASP A 69 6.77 -15.56 -0.60
CA ASP A 69 6.17 -15.29 0.71
C ASP A 69 6.73 -13.99 1.32
N GLU A 70 8.05 -13.77 1.24
CA GLU A 70 8.69 -12.53 1.70
C GLU A 70 8.15 -11.28 0.96
N VAL A 71 7.91 -11.39 -0.36
CA VAL A 71 7.29 -10.32 -1.16
C VAL A 71 5.86 -10.04 -0.70
N TYR A 72 5.07 -11.08 -0.42
CA TYR A 72 3.71 -10.92 0.12
C TYR A 72 3.73 -10.23 1.48
N GLU A 73 4.60 -10.66 2.39
CA GLU A 73 4.72 -10.11 3.75
C GLU A 73 5.15 -8.64 3.71
N ALA A 74 6.13 -8.29 2.87
CA ALA A 74 6.58 -6.92 2.70
C ALA A 74 5.45 -6.01 2.19
N ALA A 75 4.75 -6.43 1.13
CA ALA A 75 3.62 -5.68 0.58
C ALA A 75 2.48 -5.53 1.61
N GLN A 76 2.20 -6.57 2.40
CA GLN A 76 1.20 -6.50 3.46
C GLN A 76 1.61 -5.52 4.57
N TYR A 77 2.88 -5.53 4.97
CA TYR A 77 3.40 -4.61 5.97
C TYR A 77 3.25 -3.15 5.51
N ASP A 78 3.64 -2.85 4.28
CA ASP A 78 3.56 -1.50 3.72
C ASP A 78 2.12 -1.02 3.59
N ARG A 79 1.21 -1.87 3.10
CA ARG A 79 -0.23 -1.57 3.04
C ARG A 79 -0.81 -1.24 4.40
N LYS A 80 -0.42 -1.98 5.44
CA LYS A 80 -0.88 -1.69 6.81
C LYS A 80 -0.38 -0.34 7.33
N GLN A 81 0.78 0.14 6.88
CA GLN A 81 1.21 1.50 7.22
C GLN A 81 0.34 2.54 6.51
N ILE A 82 0.01 2.32 5.23
CA ILE A 82 -0.90 3.21 4.49
C ILE A 82 -2.27 3.27 5.16
N GLU A 83 -2.85 2.14 5.56
CA GLU A 83 -4.13 2.08 6.26
C GLU A 83 -4.11 2.98 7.52
N ARG A 84 -3.02 2.91 8.31
CA ARG A 84 -2.84 3.77 9.50
C ARG A 84 -2.69 5.24 9.14
N GLU A 85 -1.93 5.56 8.09
CA GLU A 85 -1.78 6.94 7.62
C GLU A 85 -3.11 7.54 7.13
N ILE A 86 -4.00 6.71 6.56
CA ILE A 86 -5.36 7.11 6.18
C ILE A 86 -6.22 7.32 7.43
N GLU A 87 -6.17 6.42 8.41
CA GLU A 87 -6.89 6.59 9.69
C GLU A 87 -6.49 7.90 10.38
N ASP A 88 -5.19 8.17 10.49
CA ASP A 88 -4.66 9.41 11.08
C ASP A 88 -5.11 10.65 10.30
N LEU A 89 -5.14 10.55 8.96
CA LEU A 89 -5.64 11.62 8.09
C LEU A 89 -7.13 11.90 8.31
N ASP A 90 -7.94 10.84 8.39
CA ASP A 90 -9.39 10.91 8.64
C ASP A 90 -9.66 11.56 9.99
N GLU A 91 -8.99 11.09 11.06
CA GLU A 91 -9.13 11.67 12.40
C GLU A 91 -8.78 13.15 12.45
N THR A 92 -7.69 13.54 11.79
CA THR A 92 -7.23 14.94 11.72
C THR A 92 -8.27 15.79 11.01
N TYR A 93 -8.75 15.35 9.83
CA TYR A 93 -9.74 16.08 9.06
C TYR A 93 -11.03 16.33 9.84
N TYR A 94 -11.61 15.29 10.44
CA TYR A 94 -12.86 15.44 11.19
C TYR A 94 -12.71 16.30 12.44
N ARG A 95 -11.54 16.25 13.10
CA ARG A 95 -11.23 17.12 14.23
C ARG A 95 -11.20 18.59 13.80
N GLU A 96 -10.52 18.90 12.70
CA GLU A 96 -10.42 20.28 12.19
C GLU A 96 -11.77 20.83 11.74
N ILE A 97 -12.57 20.03 11.04
CA ILE A 97 -13.94 20.41 10.63
C ILE A 97 -14.79 20.74 11.85
N ARG A 98 -14.71 19.94 12.91
CA ARG A 98 -15.46 20.20 14.15
C ARG A 98 -15.05 21.52 14.79
N ILE A 99 -13.74 21.77 14.89
CA ILE A 99 -13.21 23.02 15.46
C ILE A 99 -13.69 24.23 14.67
N LEU A 100 -13.70 24.16 13.33
CA LEU A 100 -14.18 25.25 12.49
C LEU A 100 -15.68 25.50 12.67
N SER A 101 -16.48 24.43 12.72
CA SER A 101 -17.92 24.54 12.96
C SER A 101 -18.20 25.20 14.32
N ASP A 102 -17.49 24.80 15.38
CA ASP A 102 -17.65 25.39 16.72
C ASP A 102 -17.26 26.88 16.73
N GLN A 103 -16.20 27.26 16.01
CA GLN A 103 -15.78 28.66 15.85
C GLN A 103 -16.78 29.51 15.06
N GLU A 104 -17.39 28.95 14.02
CA GLU A 104 -18.43 29.64 13.24
C GLU A 104 -19.70 29.88 14.06
N LEU A 105 -20.08 28.91 14.91
CA LEU A 105 -21.20 29.05 15.83
C LEU A 105 -20.93 30.14 16.87
N ALA A 106 -19.77 30.11 17.51
CA ALA A 106 -19.39 31.11 18.51
C ALA A 106 -19.36 32.55 17.94
N LYS A 107 -18.90 32.72 16.70
CA LYS A 107 -18.94 34.03 16.01
C LYS A 107 -20.37 34.50 15.75
N LYS A 108 -21.27 33.60 15.32
CA LYS A 108 -22.68 33.95 15.09
C LYS A 108 -23.38 34.35 16.39
N GLU A 109 -23.05 33.71 17.50
CA GLU A 109 -23.57 34.05 18.82
C GLU A 109 -23.01 35.37 19.37
N SER A 110 -21.75 35.73 19.06
CA SER A 110 -21.17 37.02 19.47
C SER A 110 -21.66 38.21 18.64
N ASP A 111 -22.10 37.96 17.40
CA ASP A 111 -22.55 38.99 16.47
C ASP A 111 -24.08 39.24 16.53
N SER A 112 -24.80 38.51 17.40
CA SER A 112 -26.27 38.62 17.64
C SER A 112 -26.59 39.41 18.92
#